data_AF-A0A355UXN5-F1
#
_entry.id   AF-A0A355UXN5-F1
#
_cell.length_a   1.000
_cell.length_b   1.000
_cell.length_c   1.000
_cell.angle_alpha   90.00
_cell.angle_beta   90.00
_cell.angle_gamma   90.00
#
_symmetry.space_group_name_H-M   'P 1'
#
loop_
_entity.id
_entity.type
_entity.pdbx_description
1 polymer ?
#
loop_
_entity_poly.entity_id
_entity_poly.type
_entity_poly.pdbx_seq_one_letter_code
_entity_poly.pdbx_strand_id
1 'polypeptide(L)'
;MGYYLDEHYSSTKIEDFIIYGEKNSAAEKYATNNRFTFKALDERPFEKGDADRDGSITSADALNVLQMITGSATMTDEQKNLADLDGDGQVTSADALIILQIVTGLK
;
A
#
# COMPACT_ATOMS: atom_id res chain seq x y z
N MET A 1 -12.86 -8.36 -19.12
CA MET A 1 -12.08 -8.99 -20.21
C MET A 1 -11.59 -7.87 -21.09
N GLY A 2 -10.28 -7.78 -21.40
CA GLY A 2 -9.69 -6.60 -22.07
C GLY A 2 -9.98 -6.49 -23.57
N TYR A 3 -10.75 -7.43 -24.11
CA TYR A 3 -11.15 -7.52 -25.51
C TYR A 3 -12.64 -7.78 -25.60
N TYR A 4 -13.26 -7.35 -26.71
CA TYR A 4 -14.62 -7.69 -27.10
C TYR A 4 -14.63 -8.25 -28.53
N LEU A 5 -15.68 -9.00 -28.87
CA LEU A 5 -15.91 -9.44 -30.26
C LEU A 5 -16.68 -8.32 -30.99
N ASP A 6 -16.15 -7.88 -32.12
CA ASP A 6 -16.87 -6.95 -32.99
C ASP A 6 -17.96 -7.68 -33.81
N GLU A 7 -18.66 -6.92 -34.65
CA GLU A 7 -19.72 -7.45 -35.53
C GLU A 7 -19.21 -8.48 -36.56
N HIS A 8 -17.88 -8.55 -36.75
CA HIS A 8 -17.21 -9.51 -37.61
C HIS A 8 -16.60 -10.67 -36.82
N TYR A 9 -16.96 -10.81 -35.53
CA TYR A 9 -16.40 -11.80 -34.60
C TYR A 9 -14.87 -11.72 -34.45
N SER A 10 -14.29 -10.57 -34.77
CA SER A 10 -12.88 -10.29 -34.54
C SER A 10 -12.66 -9.77 -33.12
N SER A 11 -11.56 -10.18 -32.49
CA SER A 11 -11.18 -9.71 -31.16
C SER A 11 -10.60 -8.30 -31.23
N THR A 12 -11.32 -7.32 -30.68
CA THR A 12 -10.92 -5.92 -30.62
C THR A 12 -10.52 -5.53 -29.21
N LYS A 13 -9.39 -4.82 -29.07
CA LYS A 13 -8.85 -4.34 -27.78
C LYS A 13 -9.71 -3.20 -27.25
N ILE A 14 -10.01 -3.22 -25.95
CA ILE A 14 -10.62 -2.08 -25.24
C ILE A 14 -9.49 -1.14 -24.83
N GLU A 15 -9.37 0.03 -25.46
CA GLU A 15 -8.23 0.93 -25.26
C GLU A 15 -8.13 1.47 -23.82
N ASP A 16 -9.27 1.76 -23.18
CA ASP A 16 -9.31 2.30 -21.81
C ASP A 16 -9.34 1.22 -20.73
N PHE A 17 -9.03 -0.03 -21.08
CA PHE A 17 -9.00 -1.12 -20.10
C PHE A 17 -7.73 -1.06 -19.23
N ILE A 18 -7.93 -0.81 -17.94
CA ILE A 18 -6.86 -0.74 -16.94
C ILE A 18 -6.85 -2.04 -16.13
N ILE A 19 -5.67 -2.64 -15.99
CA ILE A 19 -5.44 -3.81 -15.13
C ILE A 19 -4.81 -3.32 -13.83
N TYR A 20 -5.46 -3.62 -12.71
CA TYR A 20 -4.91 -3.40 -11.37
C TYR A 20 -4.35 -4.71 -10.83
N GLY A 21 -3.17 -4.68 -10.21
CA GLY A 21 -2.59 -5.88 -9.58
C GLY A 21 -1.29 -5.62 -8.83
N GLU A 22 -0.76 -6.64 -8.18
CA GLU A 22 0.55 -6.61 -7.50
C GLU A 22 1.68 -6.40 -8.52
N LYS A 23 2.73 -5.66 -8.13
CA LYS A 23 3.92 -5.52 -8.95
C LYS A 23 4.65 -6.88 -9.10
N ASN A 24 5.29 -7.09 -10.26
CA ASN A 24 5.92 -8.34 -10.70
C ASN A 24 4.96 -9.54 -10.83
N SER A 25 3.65 -9.31 -10.81
CA SER A 25 2.66 -10.38 -10.92
C SER A 25 2.46 -10.86 -12.36
N ALA A 26 1.77 -12.00 -12.50
CA ALA A 26 1.27 -12.45 -13.79
C ALA A 26 0.34 -11.41 -14.46
N ALA A 27 -0.35 -10.58 -13.67
CA ALA A 27 -1.23 -9.52 -14.17
C ALA A 27 -0.41 -8.38 -14.82
N GLU A 28 0.69 -7.94 -14.22
CA GLU A 28 1.60 -6.95 -14.81
C GLU A 28 2.21 -7.47 -16.12
N LYS A 29 2.68 -8.72 -16.10
CA LYS A 29 3.24 -9.36 -17.30
C LYS A 29 2.21 -9.47 -18.43
N TYR A 30 0.97 -9.85 -18.10
CA TYR A 30 -0.11 -9.90 -19.08
C TYR A 30 -0.44 -8.51 -19.64
N ALA A 31 -0.57 -7.50 -18.77
CA ALA A 31 -0.85 -6.13 -19.19
C ALA A 31 0.23 -5.61 -20.14
N THR A 32 1.50 -5.81 -19.79
CA THR A 32 2.66 -5.41 -20.60
C THR A 32 2.67 -6.13 -21.96
N ASN A 33 2.52 -7.46 -21.97
CA ASN A 33 2.54 -8.25 -23.19
C ASN A 33 1.40 -7.88 -24.16
N ASN A 34 0.25 -7.47 -23.63
CA ASN A 34 -0.94 -7.12 -24.40
C ASN A 34 -1.15 -5.60 -24.55
N ARG A 35 -0.17 -4.78 -24.11
CA ARG A 35 -0.20 -3.32 -24.16
C ARG A 35 -1.43 -2.69 -23.49
N PHE A 36 -1.89 -3.27 -22.38
CA PHE A 36 -2.86 -2.63 -21.48
C PHE A 36 -2.14 -1.71 -20.50
N THR A 37 -2.84 -0.69 -20.04
CA THR A 37 -2.39 0.11 -18.90
C THR A 37 -2.43 -0.77 -17.65
N PHE A 38 -1.29 -0.89 -16.96
CA PHE A 38 -1.20 -1.53 -15.65
C PHE A 38 -1.08 -0.48 -14.55
N LYS A 39 -1.81 -0.66 -13.46
CA LYS A 39 -1.64 0.12 -12.23
C LYS A 39 -1.32 -0.85 -11.09
N ALA A 40 -0.14 -0.68 -10.49
CA ALA A 40 0.20 -1.48 -9.33
C ALA A 40 -0.77 -1.12 -8.19
N LEU A 41 -1.25 -2.12 -7.44
CA LEU A 41 -2.05 -1.88 -6.23
C LEU A 41 -1.26 -1.09 -5.17
N ASP A 42 0.06 -1.25 -5.21
CA ASP A 42 1.05 -0.58 -4.34
C ASP A 42 1.21 0.92 -4.62
N GLU A 43 0.45 1.50 -5.57
CA GLU A 43 0.44 2.94 -5.82
C GLU A 43 -0.45 3.73 -4.85
N ARG A 44 -1.00 3.10 -3.80
CA ARG A 44 -1.31 3.86 -2.58
C ARG A 44 -0.03 3.96 -1.78
N PRO A 45 0.71 5.08 -1.80
CA PRO A 45 1.78 5.26 -0.83
C PRO A 45 1.15 5.11 0.55
N PHE A 46 1.61 4.12 1.32
CA PHE A 46 1.26 4.04 2.73
C PHE A 46 1.61 5.38 3.37
N GLU A 47 0.67 5.93 4.12
CA GLU A 47 0.86 7.23 4.75
C GLU A 47 1.79 7.07 5.97
N LYS A 48 2.59 8.10 6.28
CA LYS A 48 3.35 8.10 7.53
C LYS A 48 2.35 7.95 8.69
N GLY A 49 2.51 6.90 9.49
CA GLY A 49 1.61 6.52 10.57
C GLY A 49 0.79 5.27 10.31
N ASP A 50 0.74 4.79 9.06
CA ASP A 50 0.16 3.50 8.67
C ASP A 50 1.24 2.40 8.83
N ALA A 51 1.43 1.97 10.07
CA ALA A 51 2.47 1.03 10.45
C ALA A 51 2.13 -0.41 10.03
N ASP A 52 0.84 -0.77 10.06
CA ASP A 52 0.41 -2.13 9.71
C ASP A 52 0.08 -2.33 8.22
N ARG A 53 0.05 -1.24 7.43
CA ARG A 53 -0.15 -1.21 5.98
C ARG A 53 -1.54 -1.62 5.55
N ASP A 54 -2.54 -1.38 6.39
CA ASP A 54 -3.94 -1.59 6.01
C ASP A 54 -4.52 -0.45 5.15
N GLY A 55 -3.77 0.63 4.99
CA GLY A 55 -4.15 1.81 4.21
C GLY A 55 -4.90 2.88 5.01
N SER A 56 -4.98 2.76 6.34
CA SER A 56 -5.66 3.70 7.25
C SER A 56 -4.80 3.98 8.48
N ILE A 57 -4.69 5.25 8.89
CA ILE A 57 -4.02 5.59 10.15
C ILE A 57 -5.03 5.43 11.31
N THR A 58 -4.81 4.44 12.17
CA THR A 58 -5.70 4.10 13.28
C THR A 58 -4.94 3.82 14.57
N SER A 59 -5.66 3.54 15.67
CA SER A 59 -5.03 3.08 16.91
C SER A 59 -4.39 1.70 16.78
N ALA A 60 -4.73 0.92 15.75
CA ALA A 60 -4.09 -0.37 15.48
C ALA A 60 -2.62 -0.18 15.11
N ASP A 61 -2.29 0.86 14.34
CA ASP A 61 -0.91 1.21 14.01
C ASP A 61 -0.08 1.56 15.24
N ALA A 62 -0.64 2.34 16.16
CA ALA A 62 0.01 2.66 17.43
C ALA A 62 0.27 1.40 18.26
N LEU A 63 -0.69 0.46 18.31
CA LEU A 63 -0.49 -0.83 18.96
C LEU A 63 0.60 -1.65 18.27
N ASN A 64 0.63 -1.63 16.94
CA ASN A 64 1.62 -2.32 16.14
C ASN A 64 3.03 -1.81 16.48
N VAL A 65 3.23 -0.49 16.50
CA VAL A 65 4.49 0.16 16.96
C VAL A 65 4.93 -0.34 18.33
N LEU A 66 4.01 -0.39 19.30
CA LEU A 66 4.35 -0.87 20.64
C LEU A 66 4.77 -2.35 20.65
N GLN A 67 4.11 -3.19 19.86
CA GLN A 67 4.44 -4.61 19.73
C GLN A 67 5.79 -4.84 19.03
N MET A 68 6.18 -3.97 18.09
CA MET A 68 7.51 -4.01 17.48
C MET A 68 8.60 -3.75 18.52
N ILE A 69 8.40 -2.74 19.36
CA ILE A 69 9.38 -2.32 20.38
C ILE A 69 9.60 -3.44 21.40
N THR A 70 8.56 -4.19 21.74
CA THR A 70 8.66 -5.35 22.64
C THR A 70 9.23 -6.60 21.96
N GLY A 71 9.61 -6.52 20.68
CA GLY A 71 10.15 -7.63 19.90
C GLY A 71 9.12 -8.72 19.56
N SER A 72 7.83 -8.39 19.67
CA SER A 72 6.72 -9.33 19.40
C SER A 72 6.36 -9.40 17.91
N ALA A 73 6.90 -8.49 17.08
CA ALA A 73 6.76 -8.47 15.63
C ALA A 73 8.06 -8.05 14.95
N THR A 74 8.38 -8.66 13.79
CA THR A 74 9.47 -8.24 12.90
C THR A 74 8.92 -7.44 11.74
N MET A 75 9.55 -6.30 11.42
CA MET A 75 9.11 -5.40 10.37
C MET A 75 10.14 -5.17 9.27
N THR A 76 9.63 -4.83 8.09
CA THR A 76 10.43 -4.35 6.97
C THR A 76 10.94 -2.93 7.22
N ASP A 77 12.02 -2.52 6.55
CA ASP A 77 12.58 -1.17 6.72
C ASP A 77 11.61 -0.07 6.28
N GLU A 78 10.77 -0.35 5.30
CA GLU A 78 9.73 0.59 4.88
C GLU A 78 8.64 0.74 5.96
N GLN A 79 8.25 -0.31 6.70
CA GLN A 79 7.32 -0.13 7.84
C GLN A 79 7.95 0.68 8.98
N LYS A 80 9.24 0.50 9.25
CA LYS A 80 9.95 1.35 10.23
C LYS A 80 9.93 2.82 9.82
N ASN A 81 10.13 3.09 8.52
CA ASN A 81 10.06 4.45 8.00
C ASN A 81 8.65 5.06 8.05
N LEU A 82 7.61 4.23 7.92
CA LEU A 82 6.21 4.67 8.12
C LEU A 82 5.90 4.90 9.59
N ALA A 83 6.49 4.12 10.49
CA ALA A 83 6.28 4.18 11.93
C ALA A 83 7.07 5.31 12.62
N ASP A 84 8.25 5.68 12.15
CA ASP A 84 9.05 6.80 12.68
C ASP A 84 8.37 8.13 12.33
N LEU A 85 7.63 8.73 13.27
CA LEU A 85 6.85 9.94 13.04
C LEU A 85 7.54 11.20 13.52
N ASP A 86 8.46 11.11 14.48
CA ASP A 86 9.25 12.27 14.90
C ASP A 86 10.51 12.50 14.03
N GLY A 87 10.89 11.52 13.20
CA GLY A 87 11.99 11.61 12.24
C GLY A 87 13.37 11.46 12.87
N ASP A 88 13.47 10.87 14.06
CA ASP A 88 14.75 10.66 14.75
C ASP A 88 15.52 9.41 14.24
N GLY A 89 14.89 8.62 13.36
CA GLY A 89 15.45 7.39 12.78
C GLY A 89 15.26 6.16 13.67
N GLN A 90 14.55 6.27 14.78
CA GLN A 90 14.18 5.18 15.67
C GLN A 90 12.66 5.04 15.72
N VAL A 91 12.18 3.83 16.03
CA VAL A 91 10.74 3.59 16.25
C VAL A 91 10.56 3.34 17.74
N THR A 92 9.87 4.26 18.40
CA THR A 92 9.70 4.27 19.86
C THR A 92 8.24 4.49 20.25
N SER A 93 7.97 4.46 21.56
CA SER A 93 6.63 4.74 22.08
C SER A 93 6.20 6.20 21.86
N ALA A 94 7.15 7.10 21.56
CA ALA A 94 6.85 8.47 21.16
C ALA A 94 6.08 8.48 19.82
N ASP A 95 6.48 7.66 18.86
CA ASP A 95 5.80 7.56 17.57
C ASP A 95 4.39 7.00 17.69
N ALA A 96 4.22 5.96 18.51
CA ALA A 96 2.90 5.42 18.83
C ALA A 96 1.97 6.49 19.43
N LEU A 97 2.53 7.37 20.28
CA LEU A 97 1.77 8.50 20.83
C LEU A 97 1.39 9.52 19.75
N ILE A 98 2.26 9.79 18.78
CA ILE A 98 1.96 10.69 17.67
C ILE A 98 0.82 10.13 16.82
N ILE A 99 0.83 8.83 16.52
CA ILE A 99 -0.26 8.15 15.80
C ILE A 99 -1.59 8.34 16.55
N LEU A 100 -1.61 8.11 17.87
CA LEU A 100 -2.83 8.32 18.67
C LEU A 100 -3.30 9.79 18.66
N GLN A 101 -2.37 10.74 18.64
CA GLN A 101 -2.69 12.17 18.52
C GLN A 101 -3.33 12.49 17.16
N ILE A 102 -2.83 11.90 16.07
CA ILE A 102 -3.40 12.04 14.72
C ILE A 102 -4.83 11.48 14.70
N VAL A 103 -5.01 10.25 15.20
CA VAL A 103 -6.31 9.56 15.23
C VAL A 103 -7.36 10.32 16.05
N THR A 104 -6.93 11.03 17.09
CA THR A 104 -7.81 11.83 17.95
C THR A 104 -7.99 13.28 17.47
N GLY A 105 -7.31 13.69 16.39
CA GLY A 105 -7.37 15.05 15.84
C GLY A 105 -6.63 16.10 16.66
N LEU A 106 -5.68 15.69 17.51
CA LEU A 106 -4.80 16.59 18.25
C LEU A 106 -3.61 17.07 17.41
N LYS A 107 -3.29 16.35 16.35
CA LYS A 107 -2.25 16.65 15.37
C LYS A 107 -2.78 16.50 13.96
#